data_AF-A0AA51C895-F1
#
_entry.id   AF-A0AA51C895-F1
#
_cell.length_a   1.000
_cell.length_b   1.000
_cell.length_c   1.000
_cell.angle_alpha   90.00
_cell.angle_beta   90.00
_cell.angle_gamma   90.00
#
_symmetry.space_group_name_H-M   'P 1'
#
loop_
_entity.id
_entity.type
_entity.pdbx_description
1 polymer ?
#
loop_
_entity_poly.entity_id
_entity_poly.type
_entity_poly.pdbx_seq_one_letter_code
_entity_poly.pdbx_strand_id
1 'polypeptide(L)'
;MDFKEKRKKLLYGVIVLCFITAAIWIYGLWWRYYEVTHPRIAQAIPHSYEEQVPLYGVLLWDEVVVTSPLKGTLSYAVSGHGGRVSKGDVIATVTASARQQLRAPQTGYFIPGLDGVEGGLSYSSLWGGEEKFPDLPSLRYFPGNHKVNKGDAIGKIIPMPQQLRIVGYADLTPALEKQLARGVLLVRRGPKESLYEAGIRVVRKMGYRTKLYLSLPFFPVNIVKNRSVSYLISTEERVGVSVPQSAVILRGGKLGVFLVEGNYACFKEINGIPLSDHLFFVTSGLQPGNIVILKADHAREGRVELW
;
A
#
# COMPACT_ATOMS: atom_id res chain seq x y z
N MET A 1 45.62 66.37 31.22
CA MET A 1 45.43 65.27 30.24
C MET A 1 44.38 65.73 29.24
N ASP A 2 44.80 65.89 27.99
CA ASP A 2 44.23 66.82 27.02
C ASP A 2 42.86 66.37 26.45
N PHE A 3 41.82 67.21 26.60
CA PHE A 3 40.45 66.95 26.12
C PHE A 3 40.42 66.76 24.58
N LYS A 4 41.41 67.35 23.89
CA LYS A 4 41.58 67.26 22.43
C LYS A 4 42.03 65.86 21.98
N GLU A 5 42.86 65.17 22.77
CA GLU A 5 43.30 63.80 22.49
C GLU A 5 42.19 62.77 22.66
N LYS A 6 41.38 62.89 23.73
CA LYS A 6 40.23 62.00 23.95
C LYS A 6 39.20 62.12 22.83
N ARG A 7 38.95 63.35 22.34
CA ARG A 7 38.02 63.61 21.23
C ARG A 7 38.54 63.03 19.90
N LYS A 8 39.84 63.09 19.64
CA LYS A 8 40.47 62.44 18.48
C LYS A 8 40.38 60.91 18.56
N LYS A 9 40.63 60.30 19.72
CA LYS A 9 40.48 58.86 19.94
C LYS A 9 39.03 58.38 19.78
N LEU A 10 38.07 59.16 20.27
CA LEU A 10 36.64 58.88 20.11
C LEU A 10 36.19 59.00 18.64
N LEU A 11 36.61 60.07 17.95
CA LEU A 11 36.33 60.25 16.53
C LEU A 11 36.93 59.11 15.69
N TYR A 12 38.17 58.72 15.98
CA TYR A 12 38.82 57.58 15.34
C TYR A 12 38.06 56.27 15.60
N GLY A 13 37.62 56.02 16.84
CA GLY A 13 36.81 54.85 17.19
C GLY A 13 35.48 54.80 16.43
N VAL A 14 34.79 55.94 16.29
CA VAL A 14 33.54 56.03 15.51
C VAL A 14 33.79 55.75 14.03
N ILE A 15 34.86 56.31 13.45
CA ILE A 15 35.22 56.07 12.05
C ILE A 15 35.52 54.59 11.81
N VAL A 16 36.33 53.96 12.68
CA VAL A 16 36.63 52.52 12.59
C VAL A 16 35.36 51.68 12.71
N LEU A 17 34.45 52.01 13.64
CA LEU A 17 33.17 51.34 13.78
C LEU A 17 32.32 51.49 12.50
N CYS A 18 32.24 52.69 11.92
CA CYS A 18 31.56 52.92 10.65
C CYS A 18 32.15 52.04 9.53
N PHE A 19 33.48 51.94 9.41
CA PHE A 19 34.12 51.06 8.44
C PHE A 19 33.78 49.58 8.66
N ILE A 20 33.80 49.11 9.91
CA ILE A 20 33.44 47.72 10.24
C ILE A 20 31.98 47.44 9.88
N THR A 21 31.05 48.33 10.25
CA THR A 21 29.63 48.17 9.90
C THR A 21 29.39 48.22 8.40
N ALA A 22 30.06 49.11 7.66
CA ALA A 22 29.99 49.17 6.21
C ALA A 22 30.56 47.90 5.56
N ALA A 23 31.68 47.37 6.05
CA ALA A 23 32.27 46.14 5.57
C ALA A 23 31.34 44.93 5.79
N ILE A 24 30.72 44.82 6.97
CA ILE A 24 29.72 43.78 7.25
C ILE A 24 28.51 43.92 6.31
N TRP A 25 28.04 45.15 6.07
CA TRP A 25 26.90 45.40 5.19
C TRP A 25 27.21 45.05 3.73
N ILE A 26 28.37 45.46 3.21
CA ILE A 26 28.84 45.12 1.86
C ILE A 26 29.02 43.60 1.73
N TYR A 27 29.62 42.95 2.72
CA TYR A 27 29.77 41.50 2.74
C TYR A 27 28.41 40.79 2.73
N GLY A 28 27.44 41.27 3.54
CA GLY A 28 26.08 40.74 3.53
C GLY A 28 25.37 40.92 2.19
N LEU A 29 25.59 42.06 1.51
CA LEU A 29 25.00 42.33 0.20
C LEU A 29 25.62 41.46 -0.90
N TRP A 30 26.94 41.28 -0.85
CA TRP A 30 27.66 40.34 -1.71
C TRP A 30 27.22 38.90 -1.48
N TRP A 31 27.09 38.47 -0.22
CA TRP A 31 26.64 37.13 0.13
C TRP A 31 25.23 36.85 -0.40
N ARG A 32 24.30 37.79 -0.25
CA ARG A 32 22.93 37.67 -0.81
C ARG A 32 22.95 37.60 -2.33
N TYR A 33 23.81 38.37 -3.00
CA TYR A 33 23.97 38.28 -4.45
C TYR A 33 24.52 36.92 -4.87
N TYR A 34 25.55 36.43 -4.17
CA TYR A 34 26.19 35.14 -4.41
C TYR A 34 25.21 33.96 -4.25
N GLU A 35 24.38 33.97 -3.20
CA GLU A 35 23.36 32.93 -2.98
C GLU A 35 22.29 32.90 -4.08
N VAL A 36 21.97 34.06 -4.68
CA VAL A 36 21.01 34.15 -5.79
C VAL A 36 21.63 33.67 -7.10
N THR A 37 22.91 33.95 -7.35
CA THR A 37 23.59 33.54 -8.59
C THR A 37 24.05 32.10 -8.60
N HIS A 38 24.33 31.50 -7.43
CA HIS A 38 24.78 30.11 -7.27
C HIS A 38 23.76 29.27 -6.48
N PRO A 39 22.54 29.08 -7.03
CA PRO A 39 21.54 28.26 -6.39
C PRO A 39 22.00 26.80 -6.35
N ARG A 40 21.63 26.09 -5.28
CA ARG A 40 21.79 24.64 -5.25
C ARG A 40 20.82 24.03 -6.26
N ILE A 41 21.31 23.12 -7.09
CA ILE A 41 20.52 22.46 -8.12
C ILE A 41 20.27 20.99 -7.78
N ALA A 42 19.21 20.44 -8.35
CA ALA A 42 18.95 19.02 -8.40
C ALA A 42 18.54 18.63 -9.81
N GLN A 43 18.80 17.38 -10.18
CA GLN A 43 18.37 16.84 -11.46
C GLN A 43 17.04 16.11 -11.30
N ALA A 44 16.15 16.26 -12.28
CA ALA A 44 14.93 15.49 -12.38
C ALA A 44 15.26 14.04 -12.79
N ILE A 45 14.98 13.09 -11.90
CA ILE A 45 15.31 11.68 -12.09
C ILE A 45 14.06 10.93 -12.56
N PRO A 46 14.12 10.07 -13.60
CA PRO A 46 13.02 9.19 -13.96
C PRO A 46 12.49 8.45 -12.74
N HIS A 47 11.17 8.49 -12.56
CA HIS A 47 10.52 7.80 -11.46
C HIS A 47 9.23 7.18 -11.96
N SER A 48 8.90 6.00 -11.46
CA SER A 48 7.59 5.40 -11.68
C SER A 48 6.83 5.35 -10.36
N TYR A 49 5.57 5.75 -10.41
CA TYR A 49 4.69 5.80 -9.26
C TYR A 49 3.46 4.96 -9.51
N GLU A 50 3.15 4.11 -8.54
CA GLU A 50 1.98 3.26 -8.54
C GLU A 50 1.18 3.55 -7.27
N GLU A 51 -0.07 4.01 -7.42
CA GLU A 51 -0.94 4.22 -6.28
C GLU A 51 -1.44 2.86 -5.78
N GLN A 52 -1.30 2.63 -4.47
CA GLN A 52 -1.73 1.39 -3.79
C GLN A 52 -2.87 1.71 -2.84
N VAL A 53 -4.03 1.11 -3.09
CA VAL A 53 -5.25 1.30 -2.29
C VAL A 53 -5.48 0.05 -1.43
N PRO A 54 -5.58 0.17 -0.10
CA PRO A 54 -5.84 -0.98 0.76
C PRO A 54 -7.25 -1.54 0.52
N LEU A 55 -7.34 -2.87 0.41
CA LEU A 55 -8.57 -3.64 0.31
C LEU A 55 -8.67 -4.56 1.53
N TYR A 56 -9.58 -4.22 2.43
CA TYR A 56 -9.91 -5.05 3.58
C TYR A 56 -11.13 -5.90 3.25
N GLY A 57 -11.03 -7.22 3.38
CA GLY A 57 -12.10 -8.10 2.93
C GLY A 57 -12.16 -9.44 3.63
N VAL A 58 -13.24 -10.13 3.33
CA VAL A 58 -13.56 -11.47 3.80
C VAL A 58 -13.58 -12.41 2.61
N LEU A 59 -12.85 -13.52 2.75
CA LEU A 59 -12.79 -14.58 1.76
C LEU A 59 -14.02 -15.48 1.81
N LEU A 60 -14.48 -15.85 0.63
CA LEU A 60 -15.61 -16.73 0.39
C LEU A 60 -15.18 -17.93 -0.45
N TRP A 61 -15.53 -19.11 0.03
CA TRP A 61 -15.37 -20.38 -0.65
C TRP A 61 -16.48 -21.34 -0.22
N ASP A 62 -16.74 -22.34 -1.04
CA ASP A 62 -17.68 -23.39 -0.71
C ASP A 62 -16.97 -24.48 0.11
N GLU A 63 -17.62 -24.99 1.14
CA GLU A 63 -17.08 -26.03 2.02
C GLU A 63 -18.17 -26.94 2.56
N VAL A 64 -17.77 -28.16 2.96
CA VAL A 64 -18.65 -29.17 3.53
C VAL A 64 -18.05 -29.69 4.83
N VAL A 65 -18.80 -29.58 5.93
CA VAL A 65 -18.41 -30.16 7.21
C VAL A 65 -18.50 -31.68 7.15
N VAL A 66 -17.46 -32.35 7.60
CA VAL A 66 -17.42 -33.81 7.72
C VAL A 66 -17.67 -34.17 9.18
N THR A 67 -18.57 -35.12 9.40
CA THR A 67 -18.96 -35.60 10.74
C THR A 67 -18.58 -37.05 10.95
N SER A 68 -18.34 -37.43 12.21
CA SER A 68 -18.08 -38.83 12.57
C SER A 68 -19.37 -39.66 12.52
N PRO A 69 -19.42 -40.81 11.83
CA PRO A 69 -20.60 -41.69 11.81
C PRO A 69 -20.72 -42.55 13.08
N LEU A 70 -19.66 -42.64 13.89
CA LEU A 70 -19.57 -43.49 15.08
C LEU A 70 -18.89 -42.77 16.25
N LYS A 71 -19.08 -43.33 17.45
CA LYS A 71 -18.35 -42.93 18.66
C LYS A 71 -17.03 -43.70 18.75
N GLY A 72 -15.91 -43.03 19.02
CA GLY A 72 -14.60 -43.68 19.17
C GLY A 72 -13.43 -42.68 19.26
N THR A 73 -12.21 -43.19 19.10
CA THR A 73 -10.99 -42.37 19.05
C THR A 73 -10.64 -42.06 17.59
N LEU A 74 -10.54 -40.78 17.24
CA LEU A 74 -10.29 -40.30 15.89
C LEU A 74 -8.79 -40.09 15.65
N SER A 75 -8.25 -40.72 14.62
CA SER A 75 -6.88 -40.51 14.15
C SER A 75 -6.88 -40.00 12.71
N TYR A 76 -6.28 -38.83 12.47
CA TYR A 76 -6.22 -38.24 11.13
C TYR A 76 -5.16 -38.93 10.27
N ALA A 77 -5.48 -39.15 9.00
CA ALA A 77 -4.52 -39.67 8.02
C ALA A 77 -3.71 -38.55 7.35
N VAL A 78 -4.26 -37.34 7.31
CA VAL A 78 -3.56 -36.13 6.84
C VAL A 78 -2.68 -35.56 7.94
N SER A 79 -1.63 -34.83 7.54
CA SER A 79 -0.81 -34.05 8.47
C SER A 79 -1.64 -33.01 9.22
N GLY A 80 -1.19 -32.59 10.41
CA GLY A 80 -1.98 -31.79 11.35
C GLY A 80 -2.49 -30.43 10.84
N HIS A 81 -2.04 -29.96 9.68
CA HIS A 81 -2.53 -28.72 9.05
C HIS A 81 -3.51 -28.96 7.90
N GLY A 82 -3.86 -30.22 7.63
CA GLY A 82 -4.66 -30.61 6.48
C GLY A 82 -3.85 -30.81 5.21
N GLY A 83 -4.52 -31.25 4.16
CA GLY A 83 -3.87 -31.62 2.91
C GLY A 83 -4.84 -31.81 1.75
N ARG A 84 -4.28 -31.95 0.56
CA ARG A 84 -5.05 -32.31 -0.64
C ARG A 84 -5.49 -33.77 -0.54
N VAL A 85 -6.75 -34.02 -0.84
CA VAL A 85 -7.35 -35.37 -0.86
C VAL A 85 -8.19 -35.56 -2.11
N SER A 86 -8.19 -36.77 -2.65
CA SER A 86 -9.06 -37.20 -3.73
C SER A 86 -10.31 -37.85 -3.17
N LYS A 87 -11.39 -37.85 -3.95
CA LYS A 87 -12.61 -38.60 -3.60
C LYS A 87 -12.25 -40.06 -3.28
N GLY A 88 -12.67 -40.54 -2.11
CA GLY A 88 -12.42 -41.90 -1.63
C GLY A 88 -11.15 -42.07 -0.79
N ASP A 89 -10.25 -41.08 -0.74
CA ASP A 89 -9.05 -41.14 0.08
C ASP A 89 -9.40 -41.20 1.57
N VAL A 90 -8.63 -41.94 2.36
CA VAL A 90 -8.83 -42.02 3.81
C VAL A 90 -8.40 -40.69 4.44
N ILE A 91 -9.34 -39.99 5.07
CA ILE A 91 -9.10 -38.70 5.74
C ILE A 91 -8.84 -38.87 7.23
N ALA A 92 -9.52 -39.84 7.84
CA ALA A 92 -9.39 -40.17 9.25
C ALA A 92 -9.81 -41.62 9.49
N THR A 93 -9.44 -42.16 10.63
CA THR A 93 -9.87 -43.47 11.12
C THR A 93 -10.49 -43.30 12.49
N VAL A 94 -11.67 -43.87 12.71
CA VAL A 94 -12.31 -43.94 14.03
C VAL A 94 -12.10 -45.35 14.58
N THR A 95 -11.45 -45.46 15.74
CA THR A 95 -11.23 -46.72 16.45
C THR A 95 -12.22 -46.79 17.61
N ALA A 96 -13.14 -47.75 17.55
CA ALA A 96 -14.10 -48.06 18.60
C ALA A 96 -13.97 -49.56 18.97
N SER A 97 -15.03 -50.35 18.78
CA SER A 97 -14.98 -51.82 18.80
C SER A 97 -14.35 -52.40 17.52
N ALA A 98 -14.52 -51.71 16.39
CA ALA A 98 -13.87 -51.99 15.12
C ALA A 98 -13.19 -50.73 14.58
N ARG A 99 -12.21 -50.92 13.68
CA ARG A 99 -11.51 -49.81 13.01
C ARG A 99 -12.29 -49.42 11.75
N GLN A 100 -12.91 -48.25 11.75
CA GLN A 100 -13.61 -47.71 10.57
C GLN A 100 -12.81 -46.57 9.93
N GLN A 101 -12.58 -46.69 8.62
CA GLN A 101 -11.96 -45.64 7.82
C GLN A 101 -13.02 -44.65 7.33
N LEU A 102 -12.78 -43.37 7.55
CA LEU A 102 -13.56 -42.28 6.98
C LEU A 102 -12.88 -41.80 5.71
N ARG A 103 -13.67 -41.69 4.64
CA ARG A 103 -13.17 -41.37 3.31
C ARG A 103 -13.68 -40.01 2.85
N ALA A 104 -12.88 -39.32 2.05
CA ALA A 104 -13.23 -38.04 1.47
C ALA A 104 -14.46 -38.18 0.54
N PRO A 105 -15.58 -37.50 0.77
CA PRO A 105 -16.74 -37.51 -0.12
C PRO A 105 -16.45 -36.94 -1.51
N GLN A 106 -15.47 -36.03 -1.63
CA GLN A 106 -15.12 -35.34 -2.87
C GLN A 106 -13.65 -34.90 -2.86
N THR A 107 -13.13 -34.59 -4.06
CA THR A 107 -11.76 -34.10 -4.25
C THR A 107 -11.65 -32.64 -3.79
N GLY A 108 -10.59 -32.33 -3.03
CA GLY A 108 -10.40 -30.98 -2.47
C GLY A 108 -9.30 -30.90 -1.43
N TYR A 109 -9.38 -29.89 -0.58
CA TYR A 109 -8.56 -29.78 0.62
C TYR A 109 -9.35 -30.24 1.83
N PHE A 110 -8.83 -31.22 2.55
CA PHE A 110 -9.36 -31.62 3.85
C PHE A 110 -8.58 -30.91 4.96
N ILE A 111 -9.31 -30.27 5.87
CA ILE A 111 -8.78 -29.47 6.97
C ILE A 111 -9.35 -30.03 8.28
N PRO A 112 -8.50 -30.56 9.19
CA PRO A 112 -8.94 -31.13 10.47
C PRO A 112 -9.20 -30.01 11.49
N GLY A 113 -10.16 -29.14 11.20
CA GLY A 113 -10.48 -28.00 12.03
C GLY A 113 -11.66 -27.20 11.48
N LEU A 114 -12.24 -26.36 12.33
CA LEU A 114 -13.36 -25.49 12.00
C LEU A 114 -13.08 -24.06 12.47
N ASP A 115 -13.67 -23.09 11.79
CA ASP A 115 -13.70 -21.69 12.20
C ASP A 115 -15.03 -21.34 12.92
N GLY A 116 -16.08 -22.14 12.77
CA GLY A 116 -17.38 -21.92 13.42
C GLY A 116 -18.34 -21.08 12.58
N VAL A 117 -17.96 -20.69 11.36
CA VAL A 117 -18.83 -20.00 10.40
C VAL A 117 -19.15 -20.87 9.19
N GLU A 118 -18.87 -22.18 9.28
CA GLU A 118 -19.11 -23.12 8.20
C GLU A 118 -20.58 -23.12 7.75
N GLY A 119 -20.79 -22.90 6.45
CA GLY A 119 -22.13 -22.84 5.83
C GLY A 119 -22.96 -21.60 6.17
N GLY A 120 -22.57 -20.80 7.17
CA GLY A 120 -23.24 -19.54 7.54
C GLY A 120 -22.75 -18.34 6.71
N LEU A 121 -21.51 -18.39 6.25
CA LEU A 121 -20.92 -17.30 5.46
C LEU A 121 -21.27 -17.43 3.98
N SER A 122 -22.00 -16.45 3.45
CA SER A 122 -22.42 -16.43 2.05
C SER A 122 -22.28 -15.03 1.45
N TYR A 123 -22.40 -14.93 0.13
CA TYR A 123 -22.43 -13.63 -0.54
C TYR A 123 -23.56 -12.75 0.00
N SER A 124 -24.77 -13.29 0.19
CA SER A 124 -25.92 -12.54 0.69
C SER A 124 -25.70 -12.02 2.11
N SER A 125 -25.07 -12.81 2.98
CA SER A 125 -24.78 -12.38 4.36
C SER A 125 -23.75 -11.25 4.40
N LEU A 126 -22.73 -11.27 3.53
CA LEU A 126 -21.68 -10.24 3.49
C LEU A 126 -22.02 -9.03 2.65
N TRP A 127 -22.87 -9.17 1.62
CA TRP A 127 -23.19 -8.07 0.70
C TRP A 127 -24.22 -7.09 1.28
N GLY A 128 -24.98 -7.51 2.29
CA GLY A 128 -25.89 -6.69 3.09
C GLY A 128 -25.24 -5.38 3.60
N GLY A 129 -26.08 -4.37 3.84
CA GLY A 129 -25.71 -2.96 4.01
C GLY A 129 -24.92 -2.58 5.28
N GLU A 130 -24.17 -3.50 5.87
CA GLU A 130 -23.29 -3.19 7.01
C GLU A 130 -21.97 -2.59 6.51
N GLU A 131 -21.58 -1.42 7.04
CA GLU A 131 -20.33 -0.75 6.67
C GLU A 131 -19.06 -1.48 7.12
N LYS A 132 -19.18 -2.45 8.03
CA LYS A 132 -18.08 -3.25 8.56
C LYS A 132 -18.41 -4.72 8.46
N PHE A 133 -17.38 -5.54 8.23
CA PHE A 133 -17.54 -6.99 8.32
C PHE A 133 -17.63 -7.43 9.79
N PRO A 134 -18.35 -8.51 10.08
CA PRO A 134 -18.32 -9.12 11.40
C PRO A 134 -16.90 -9.62 11.72
N ASP A 135 -16.55 -9.63 13.00
CA ASP A 135 -15.30 -10.22 13.46
C ASP A 135 -15.38 -11.74 13.27
N LEU A 136 -14.58 -12.25 12.32
CA LEU A 136 -14.56 -13.66 12.00
C LEU A 136 -13.54 -14.40 12.87
N PRO A 137 -13.93 -15.54 13.48
CA PRO A 137 -13.02 -16.37 14.23
C PRO A 137 -11.95 -17.00 13.34
N SER A 138 -10.77 -17.23 13.91
CA SER A 138 -9.68 -17.99 13.28
C SER A 138 -9.95 -19.49 13.32
N LEU A 139 -9.44 -20.22 12.32
CA LEU A 139 -9.50 -21.67 12.25
C LEU A 139 -8.90 -22.33 13.51
N ARG A 140 -9.67 -23.21 14.14
CA ARG A 140 -9.22 -24.04 15.26
C ARG A 140 -9.05 -25.47 14.80
N TYR A 141 -7.82 -25.97 14.89
CA TYR A 141 -7.51 -27.36 14.57
C TYR A 141 -7.99 -28.29 15.69
N PHE A 142 -8.51 -29.44 15.29
CA PHE A 142 -8.80 -30.52 16.20
C PHE A 142 -7.52 -31.27 16.56
N PRO A 143 -7.33 -31.64 17.83
CA PRO A 143 -6.17 -32.42 18.25
C PRO A 143 -6.17 -33.80 17.57
N GLY A 144 -4.99 -34.36 17.31
CA GLY A 144 -4.90 -35.76 16.89
C GLY A 144 -5.30 -36.71 18.01
N ASN A 145 -5.87 -37.88 17.67
CA ASN A 145 -6.17 -38.97 18.61
C ASN A 145 -7.10 -38.57 19.76
N HIS A 146 -8.13 -37.77 19.49
CA HIS A 146 -9.13 -37.39 20.47
C HIS A 146 -10.41 -38.23 20.37
N LYS A 147 -11.24 -38.20 21.41
CA LYS A 147 -12.53 -38.91 21.43
C LYS A 147 -13.60 -38.08 20.72
N VAL A 148 -14.37 -38.74 19.87
CA VAL A 148 -15.51 -38.16 19.14
C VAL A 148 -16.75 -39.03 19.35
N ASN A 149 -17.92 -38.41 19.35
CA ASN A 149 -19.22 -39.07 19.30
C ASN A 149 -19.75 -39.13 17.86
N LYS A 150 -20.81 -39.91 17.65
CA LYS A 150 -21.54 -39.91 16.39
C LYS A 150 -22.18 -38.54 16.18
N GLY A 151 -21.95 -37.94 15.02
CA GLY A 151 -22.43 -36.60 14.66
C GLY A 151 -21.42 -35.49 14.91
N ASP A 152 -20.38 -35.72 15.71
CA ASP A 152 -19.37 -34.69 15.98
C ASP A 152 -18.61 -34.33 14.71
N ALA A 153 -18.34 -33.04 14.52
CA ALA A 153 -17.56 -32.57 13.39
C ALA A 153 -16.09 -32.99 13.55
N ILE A 154 -15.51 -33.54 12.48
CA ILE A 154 -14.12 -34.00 12.44
C ILE A 154 -13.23 -33.10 11.57
N GLY A 155 -13.83 -32.16 10.85
CA GLY A 155 -13.13 -31.23 9.97
C GLY A 155 -14.03 -30.79 8.83
N LYS A 156 -13.42 -30.16 7.83
CA LYS A 156 -14.12 -29.70 6.63
C LYS A 156 -13.38 -30.05 5.36
N ILE A 157 -14.13 -30.20 4.28
CA ILE A 157 -13.62 -30.33 2.92
C ILE A 157 -13.98 -29.09 2.14
N ILE A 158 -12.95 -28.49 1.54
CA ILE A 158 -13.08 -27.40 0.58
C ILE A 158 -12.96 -28.03 -0.81
N PRO A 159 -14.06 -28.17 -1.57
CA PRO A 159 -14.06 -28.85 -2.86
C PRO A 159 -13.16 -28.12 -3.86
N MET A 160 -12.47 -28.87 -4.72
CA MET A 160 -11.69 -28.30 -5.82
C MET A 160 -12.05 -28.99 -7.15
N PRO A 161 -12.05 -28.26 -8.28
CA PRO A 161 -11.69 -26.84 -8.42
C PRO A 161 -12.82 -25.88 -8.02
N GLN A 162 -12.48 -24.72 -7.45
CA GLN A 162 -13.39 -23.60 -7.26
C GLN A 162 -12.64 -22.27 -7.36
N GLN A 163 -13.36 -21.19 -7.67
CA GLN A 163 -12.79 -19.85 -7.62
C GLN A 163 -12.87 -19.29 -6.20
N LEU A 164 -11.72 -18.88 -5.67
CA LEU A 164 -11.66 -18.11 -4.44
C LEU A 164 -12.29 -16.74 -4.69
N ARG A 165 -13.16 -16.32 -3.78
CA ARG A 165 -13.86 -15.04 -3.88
C ARG A 165 -13.54 -14.19 -2.67
N ILE A 166 -13.64 -12.87 -2.82
CA ILE A 166 -13.47 -11.92 -1.73
C ILE A 166 -14.55 -10.85 -1.81
N VAL A 167 -15.17 -10.54 -0.68
CA VAL A 167 -16.00 -9.34 -0.51
C VAL A 167 -15.21 -8.38 0.36
N GLY A 168 -14.98 -7.16 -0.12
CA GLY A 168 -14.10 -6.22 0.57
C GLY A 168 -14.51 -4.76 0.40
N TYR A 169 -13.90 -3.90 1.19
CA TYR A 169 -14.00 -2.45 1.12
C TYR A 169 -12.65 -1.85 0.74
N ALA A 170 -12.70 -0.88 -0.17
CA ALA A 170 -11.57 -0.02 -0.53
C ALA A 170 -12.04 1.44 -0.59
N ASP A 171 -11.12 2.38 -0.37
CA ASP A 171 -11.41 3.80 -0.58
C ASP A 171 -11.46 4.08 -2.09
N LEU A 172 -12.44 4.87 -2.53
CA LEU A 172 -12.65 5.18 -3.93
C LEU A 172 -11.74 6.35 -4.33
N THR A 173 -10.70 6.04 -5.10
CA THR A 173 -9.82 7.06 -5.70
C THR A 173 -10.09 7.19 -7.21
N PRO A 174 -9.75 8.33 -7.85
CA PRO A 174 -9.94 8.50 -9.29
C PRO A 174 -9.18 7.46 -10.13
N ALA A 175 -8.05 6.96 -9.62
CA ALA A 175 -7.28 5.91 -10.27
C ALA A 175 -8.00 4.56 -10.20
N LEU A 176 -8.52 4.21 -9.01
CA LEU A 176 -9.32 3.01 -8.84
C LEU A 176 -10.59 3.05 -9.69
N GLU A 177 -11.28 4.20 -9.74
CA GLU A 177 -12.51 4.35 -10.53
C GLU A 177 -12.30 4.04 -12.02
N LYS A 178 -11.16 4.45 -12.60
CA LYS A 178 -10.80 4.12 -13.98
C LYS A 178 -10.57 2.61 -14.18
N GLN A 179 -9.94 1.93 -13.22
CA GLN A 179 -9.74 0.48 -13.30
C GLN A 179 -11.04 -0.30 -13.12
N LEU A 180 -11.94 0.16 -12.23
CA LEU A 180 -13.25 -0.47 -12.05
C LEU A 180 -14.05 -0.53 -13.37
N ALA A 181 -13.90 0.46 -14.25
CA ALA A 181 -14.52 0.48 -15.57
C ALA A 181 -13.96 -0.58 -16.54
N ARG A 182 -12.76 -1.11 -16.29
CA ARG A 182 -12.11 -2.16 -17.11
C ARG A 182 -12.56 -3.58 -16.73
N GLY A 183 -13.23 -3.76 -15.59
CA GLY A 183 -13.73 -5.06 -15.13
C GLY A 183 -12.69 -5.96 -14.44
N VAL A 184 -11.44 -5.52 -14.32
CA VAL A 184 -10.36 -6.26 -13.66
C VAL A 184 -9.56 -5.33 -12.73
N LEU A 185 -9.07 -5.88 -11.62
CA LEU A 185 -8.19 -5.19 -10.68
C LEU A 185 -6.89 -5.97 -10.52
N LEU A 186 -5.78 -5.27 -10.40
CA LEU A 186 -4.53 -5.89 -9.99
C LEU A 186 -4.44 -5.86 -8.46
N VAL A 187 -4.25 -7.02 -7.84
CA VAL A 187 -4.17 -7.16 -6.39
C VAL A 187 -2.89 -7.87 -5.98
N ARG A 188 -2.30 -7.44 -4.86
CA ARG A 188 -1.17 -8.10 -4.21
C ARG A 188 -1.40 -8.16 -2.71
N ARG A 189 -0.81 -9.14 -2.01
CA ARG A 189 -1.02 -9.26 -0.55
C ARG A 189 -0.11 -8.33 0.26
N GLY A 190 1.05 -7.97 -0.31
CA GLY A 190 2.00 -7.04 0.27
C GLY A 190 2.73 -6.24 -0.81
N PRO A 191 3.43 -5.15 -0.46
CA PRO A 191 4.00 -4.21 -1.42
C PRO A 191 5.04 -4.84 -2.36
N LYS A 192 5.77 -5.88 -1.89
CA LYS A 192 6.79 -6.61 -2.65
C LYS A 192 6.33 -7.98 -3.16
N GLU A 193 5.06 -8.31 -2.96
CA GLU A 193 4.50 -9.58 -3.44
C GLU A 193 4.04 -9.49 -4.90
N SER A 194 3.90 -10.64 -5.54
CA SER A 194 3.43 -10.73 -6.92
C SER A 194 2.04 -10.11 -7.10
N LEU A 195 1.86 -9.49 -8.25
CA LEU A 195 0.57 -8.99 -8.72
C LEU A 195 -0.27 -10.11 -9.32
N TYR A 196 -1.55 -10.08 -9.00
CA TYR A 196 -2.53 -11.02 -9.50
C TYR A 196 -3.73 -10.27 -10.09
N GLU A 197 -4.25 -10.75 -11.21
CA GLU A 197 -5.45 -10.20 -11.82
C GLU A 197 -6.70 -10.77 -11.13
N ALA A 198 -7.42 -9.91 -10.42
CA ALA A 198 -8.70 -10.22 -9.80
C ALA A 198 -9.85 -9.76 -10.70
N GLY A 199 -10.73 -10.69 -11.06
CA GLY A 199 -11.92 -10.38 -11.85
C GLY A 199 -12.98 -9.70 -11.00
N ILE A 200 -13.50 -8.56 -11.45
CA ILE A 200 -14.57 -7.84 -10.76
C ILE A 200 -15.90 -8.55 -11.06
N ARG A 201 -16.61 -8.98 -10.02
CA ARG A 201 -17.97 -9.53 -10.16
C ARG A 201 -19.03 -8.44 -9.97
N VAL A 202 -18.92 -7.68 -8.89
CA VAL A 202 -19.87 -6.64 -8.54
C VAL A 202 -19.16 -5.50 -7.82
N VAL A 203 -19.58 -4.27 -8.11
CA VAL A 203 -19.11 -3.04 -7.47
C VAL A 203 -20.30 -2.28 -6.91
N ARG A 204 -20.19 -1.79 -5.68
CA ARG A 204 -21.14 -0.83 -5.11
C ARG A 204 -20.38 0.37 -4.57
N LYS A 205 -20.59 1.53 -5.18
CA LYS A 205 -20.04 2.81 -4.70
C LYS A 205 -20.85 3.29 -3.50
N MET A 206 -20.15 3.77 -2.47
CA MET A 206 -20.69 4.24 -1.19
C MET A 206 -19.99 5.56 -0.82
N GLY A 207 -20.19 6.60 -1.63
CA GLY A 207 -19.51 7.89 -1.46
C GLY A 207 -18.00 7.77 -1.71
N TYR A 208 -17.20 7.98 -0.66
CA TYR A 208 -15.73 7.89 -0.70
C TYR A 208 -15.20 6.45 -0.55
N ARG A 209 -16.08 5.46 -0.38
CA ARG A 209 -15.73 4.04 -0.32
C ARG A 209 -16.41 3.24 -1.42
N THR A 210 -15.84 2.09 -1.74
CA THR A 210 -16.43 1.13 -2.66
C THR A 210 -16.40 -0.26 -2.06
N LYS A 211 -17.54 -0.95 -2.14
CA LYS A 211 -17.68 -2.36 -1.78
C LYS A 211 -17.46 -3.19 -3.05
N LEU A 212 -16.53 -4.12 -2.97
CA LEU A 212 -16.06 -4.92 -4.09
C LEU A 212 -16.35 -6.39 -3.82
N TYR A 213 -16.85 -7.07 -4.84
CA TYR A 213 -16.91 -8.53 -4.88
C TYR A 213 -16.04 -9.01 -6.04
N LEU A 214 -14.94 -9.69 -5.70
CA LEU A 214 -13.91 -10.07 -6.66
C LEU A 214 -13.73 -11.59 -6.69
N SER A 215 -13.36 -12.11 -7.86
CA SER A 215 -12.76 -13.44 -8.03
C SER A 215 -11.23 -13.31 -7.98
N LEU A 216 -10.58 -14.11 -7.16
CA LEU A 216 -9.13 -14.23 -7.12
C LEU A 216 -8.66 -15.38 -8.04
N PRO A 217 -7.53 -15.24 -8.74
CA PRO A 217 -7.04 -16.25 -9.69
C PRO A 217 -6.28 -17.40 -9.01
N PHE A 218 -6.24 -17.42 -7.68
CA PHE A 218 -5.49 -18.40 -6.89
C PHE A 218 -6.31 -18.90 -5.70
N PHE A 219 -6.00 -20.12 -5.22
CA PHE A 219 -6.55 -20.67 -3.99
C PHE A 219 -5.47 -21.47 -3.23
N PRO A 220 -4.57 -20.81 -2.49
CA PRO A 220 -3.57 -21.50 -1.70
C PRO A 220 -4.18 -22.07 -0.41
N VAL A 221 -3.76 -23.28 -0.04
CA VAL A 221 -4.28 -23.99 1.16
C VAL A 221 -4.09 -23.22 2.47
N ASN A 222 -3.06 -22.38 2.56
CA ASN A 222 -2.76 -21.60 3.76
C ASN A 222 -3.79 -20.49 4.04
N ILE A 223 -4.63 -20.14 3.06
CA ILE A 223 -5.64 -19.08 3.20
C ILE A 223 -6.80 -19.49 4.11
N VAL A 224 -6.98 -20.81 4.33
CA VAL A 224 -8.05 -21.37 5.16
C VAL A 224 -7.87 -21.03 6.65
N LYS A 225 -6.68 -20.57 7.06
CA LYS A 225 -6.39 -20.22 8.46
C LYS A 225 -7.19 -18.99 8.95
N ASN A 226 -7.41 -18.02 8.07
CA ASN A 226 -8.13 -16.79 8.39
C ASN A 226 -8.89 -16.28 7.18
N ARG A 227 -10.18 -16.02 7.34
CA ARG A 227 -11.06 -15.47 6.30
C ARG A 227 -10.89 -13.98 6.12
N SER A 228 -10.56 -13.26 7.19
CA SER A 228 -10.32 -11.82 7.15
C SER A 228 -8.92 -11.54 6.65
N VAL A 229 -8.83 -10.75 5.59
CA VAL A 229 -7.59 -10.50 4.84
C VAL A 229 -7.48 -9.04 4.44
N SER A 230 -6.22 -8.62 4.25
CA SER A 230 -5.86 -7.33 3.68
C SER A 230 -5.07 -7.57 2.41
N TYR A 231 -5.52 -6.97 1.32
CA TYR A 231 -4.82 -6.90 0.04
C TYR A 231 -4.54 -5.43 -0.29
N LEU A 232 -3.65 -5.20 -1.24
CA LEU A 232 -3.40 -3.91 -1.86
C LEU A 232 -3.89 -3.98 -3.29
N ILE A 233 -4.80 -3.08 -3.68
CA ILE A 233 -5.18 -2.85 -5.06
C ILE A 233 -4.14 -1.93 -5.66
N SER A 234 -3.59 -2.39 -6.76
CA SER A 234 -2.51 -1.79 -7.49
C SER A 234 -3.06 -1.09 -8.71
N THR A 235 -2.95 0.24 -8.72
CA THR A 235 -3.37 1.05 -9.86
C THR A 235 -2.35 0.99 -11.00
N GLU A 236 -2.65 1.63 -12.13
CA GLU A 236 -1.70 1.72 -13.23
C GLU A 236 -0.46 2.51 -12.82
N GLU A 237 0.70 1.95 -13.15
CA GLU A 237 1.99 2.61 -13.01
C GLU A 237 2.01 3.86 -13.90
N ARG A 238 2.33 5.00 -13.28
CA ARG A 238 2.54 6.27 -13.97
C ARG A 238 4.02 6.54 -14.03
N VAL A 239 4.52 6.83 -15.22
CA VAL A 239 5.91 7.23 -15.44
C VAL A 239 5.99 8.75 -15.45
N GLY A 240 7.00 9.28 -14.78
CA GLY A 240 7.25 10.70 -14.69
C GLY A 240 8.67 10.97 -14.19
N VAL A 241 8.85 12.09 -13.52
CA VAL A 241 10.13 12.43 -12.88
C VAL A 241 9.94 12.78 -11.42
N SER A 242 10.95 12.49 -10.62
CA SER A 242 11.02 12.90 -9.22
C SER A 242 11.97 14.08 -9.07
N VAL A 243 11.55 15.05 -8.28
CA VAL A 243 12.36 16.20 -7.85
C VAL A 243 12.23 16.36 -6.33
N PRO A 244 13.23 16.93 -5.64
CA PRO A 244 13.09 17.27 -4.23
C PRO A 244 11.93 18.22 -4.01
N GLN A 245 11.13 18.00 -2.96
CA GLN A 245 9.95 18.81 -2.66
C GLN A 245 10.30 20.29 -2.43
N SER A 246 11.52 20.57 -1.95
CA SER A 246 12.04 21.93 -1.78
C SER A 246 12.26 22.70 -3.09
N ALA A 247 12.24 22.01 -4.25
CA ALA A 247 12.32 22.63 -5.57
C ALA A 247 10.94 23.08 -6.11
N VAL A 248 9.86 22.63 -5.49
CA VAL A 248 8.48 22.91 -5.92
C VAL A 248 7.91 24.07 -5.13
N ILE A 249 7.34 25.05 -5.83
CA ILE A 249 6.68 26.22 -5.23
C ILE A 249 5.28 26.42 -5.78
N LEU A 250 4.44 27.08 -4.98
CA LEU A 250 3.12 27.53 -5.40
C LEU A 250 3.19 29.03 -5.72
N ARG A 251 3.01 29.41 -6.99
CA ARG A 251 2.98 30.80 -7.45
C ARG A 251 1.68 31.07 -8.19
N GLY A 252 0.89 32.05 -7.72
CA GLY A 252 -0.38 32.42 -8.36
C GLY A 252 -1.40 31.28 -8.41
N GLY A 253 -1.41 30.39 -7.42
CA GLY A 253 -2.31 29.22 -7.36
C GLY A 253 -1.87 28.04 -8.23
N LYS A 254 -0.71 28.12 -8.90
CA LYS A 254 -0.17 27.06 -9.73
C LYS A 254 1.14 26.51 -9.16
N LEU A 255 1.31 25.19 -9.22
CA LEU A 255 2.54 24.53 -8.84
C LEU A 255 3.58 24.68 -9.96
N GLY A 256 4.81 24.97 -9.60
CA GLY A 256 5.89 25.14 -10.57
C GLY A 256 7.27 24.90 -9.96
N VAL A 257 8.27 24.81 -10.82
CA VAL A 257 9.69 24.73 -10.48
C VAL A 257 10.46 25.77 -11.26
N PHE A 258 11.64 26.16 -10.78
CA PHE A 258 12.59 26.92 -11.59
C PHE A 258 13.50 25.96 -12.34
N LEU A 259 13.29 25.89 -13.65
CA LEU A 259 14.10 25.10 -14.58
C LEU A 259 15.31 25.93 -15.01
N VAL A 260 16.49 25.33 -15.00
CA VAL A 260 17.72 25.95 -15.51
C VAL A 260 17.93 25.54 -16.96
N GLU A 261 17.84 26.51 -17.86
CA GLU A 261 18.10 26.37 -19.30
C GLU A 261 19.36 27.18 -19.66
N GLY A 262 20.49 26.47 -19.82
CA GLY A 262 21.79 27.13 -19.98
C GLY A 262 22.16 27.93 -18.73
N ASN A 263 22.21 29.25 -18.87
CA ASN A 263 22.55 30.19 -17.78
C ASN A 263 21.33 30.98 -17.28
N TYR A 264 20.11 30.51 -17.55
CA TYR A 264 18.88 31.20 -17.14
C TYR A 264 17.96 30.26 -16.36
N ALA A 265 17.35 30.79 -15.30
CA ALA A 265 16.28 30.15 -14.56
C ALA A 265 14.92 30.67 -15.03
N CYS A 266 14.06 29.75 -15.45
CA CYS A 266 12.71 30.01 -15.93
C CYS A 266 11.70 29.30 -15.03
N PHE A 267 10.65 29.99 -14.63
CA PHE A 267 9.54 29.34 -13.92
C PHE A 267 8.75 28.47 -14.89
N LYS A 268 8.56 27.20 -14.55
CA LYS A 268 7.82 26.25 -15.35
C LYS A 268 6.72 25.61 -14.51
N GLU A 269 5.48 25.69 -15.00
CA GLU A 269 4.33 25.06 -14.38
C GLU A 269 4.45 23.53 -14.47
N ILE A 270 4.12 22.85 -13.37
CA ILE A 270 4.17 21.39 -13.26
C ILE A 270 2.88 20.84 -12.64
N ASN A 271 2.53 19.60 -13.01
CA ASN A 271 1.49 18.85 -12.31
C ASN A 271 2.07 17.58 -11.70
N GLY A 272 1.65 17.28 -10.48
CA GLY A 272 2.21 16.15 -9.75
C GLY A 272 1.62 16.00 -8.35
N ILE A 273 2.18 15.06 -7.61
CA ILE A 273 1.80 14.75 -6.24
C ILE A 273 3.04 14.63 -5.36
N PRO A 274 2.96 15.00 -4.07
CA PRO A 274 4.05 14.73 -3.13
C PRO A 274 4.20 13.21 -2.91
N LEU A 275 5.44 12.76 -2.80
CA LEU A 275 5.79 11.39 -2.43
C LEU A 275 6.27 11.33 -0.97
N SER A 276 6.45 10.11 -0.45
CA SER A 276 7.28 9.88 0.72
C SER A 276 8.73 10.32 0.47
N ASP A 277 9.50 10.54 1.55
CA ASP A 277 10.93 10.90 1.50
C ASP A 277 11.26 12.30 0.95
N HIS A 278 10.38 13.30 1.16
CA HIS A 278 10.59 14.69 0.75
C HIS A 278 10.80 14.85 -0.77
N LEU A 279 10.24 13.94 -1.56
CA LEU A 279 10.24 13.99 -3.03
C LEU A 279 8.86 14.42 -3.54
N PHE A 280 8.84 14.91 -4.76
CA PHE A 280 7.64 15.28 -5.48
C PHE A 280 7.64 14.61 -6.86
N PHE A 281 6.57 13.87 -7.16
CA PHE A 281 6.40 13.16 -8.42
C PHE A 281 5.71 14.07 -9.43
N VAL A 282 6.41 14.41 -10.50
CA VAL A 282 5.94 15.26 -11.58
C VAL A 282 5.50 14.38 -12.75
N THR A 283 4.23 14.53 -13.12
CA THR A 283 3.60 13.81 -14.24
C THR A 283 3.66 14.60 -15.55
N SER A 284 3.73 15.93 -15.48
CA SER A 284 3.83 16.80 -16.66
C SER A 284 4.56 18.09 -16.32
N GLY A 285 5.24 18.65 -17.33
CA GLY A 285 6.00 19.90 -17.22
C GLY A 285 7.52 19.71 -17.15
N LEU A 286 8.01 18.52 -16.81
CA LEU A 286 9.45 18.21 -16.74
C LEU A 286 9.80 16.93 -17.50
N GLN A 287 11.06 16.87 -17.96
CA GLN A 287 11.66 15.71 -18.59
C GLN A 287 12.83 15.18 -17.76
N PRO A 288 13.17 13.88 -17.87
CA PRO A 288 14.38 13.34 -17.28
C PRO A 288 15.62 14.16 -17.64
N GLY A 289 16.46 14.42 -16.64
CA GLY A 289 17.70 15.16 -16.82
C GLY A 289 17.56 16.68 -16.74
N ASN A 290 16.34 17.22 -16.70
CA ASN A 290 16.10 18.64 -16.43
C ASN A 290 16.71 19.06 -15.09
N ILE A 291 17.34 20.23 -15.05
CA ILE A 291 17.98 20.78 -13.85
C ILE A 291 17.03 21.77 -13.19
N VAL A 292 16.71 21.54 -11.92
CA VAL A 292 15.81 22.38 -11.13
C VAL A 292 16.54 23.01 -9.96
N ILE A 293 16.14 24.22 -9.58
CA ILE A 293 16.69 24.92 -8.41
C ILE A 293 16.05 24.39 -7.12
N LEU A 294 16.88 24.04 -6.13
CA LEU A 294 16.48 23.71 -4.77
C LEU A 294 16.13 24.97 -3.97
N LYS A 295 15.25 24.83 -2.97
CA LYS A 295 14.74 25.95 -2.14
C LYS A 295 14.14 27.05 -3.01
N ALA A 296 13.20 26.67 -3.86
CA ALA A 296 12.61 27.55 -4.86
C ALA A 296 11.90 28.79 -4.26
N ASP A 297 11.59 28.80 -2.95
CA ASP A 297 11.08 29.99 -2.24
C ASP A 297 12.00 31.22 -2.33
N HIS A 298 13.31 30.99 -2.47
CA HIS A 298 14.31 32.05 -2.60
C HIS A 298 14.76 32.29 -4.04
N ALA A 299 14.31 31.47 -4.99
CA ALA A 299 14.71 31.54 -6.37
C ALA A 299 13.92 32.62 -7.15
N ARG A 300 14.55 33.17 -8.17
CA ARG A 300 13.97 34.17 -9.08
C ARG A 300 14.30 33.82 -10.51
N GLU A 301 13.47 34.33 -11.41
CA GLU A 301 13.76 34.25 -12.84
C GLU A 301 14.93 35.18 -13.17
N GLY A 302 15.82 34.73 -14.04
CA GLY A 302 16.98 35.51 -14.44
C GLY A 302 18.23 34.67 -14.65
N ARG A 303 19.36 35.35 -14.74
CA ARG A 303 20.65 34.73 -15.01
C ARG A 303 21.16 33.96 -13.78
N VAL A 304 21.65 32.76 -14.02
CA VAL A 304 22.21 31.84 -13.02
C VAL A 304 23.59 31.40 -13.48
N GLU A 305 24.52 31.25 -12.53
CA GLU A 305 25.88 30.76 -12.77
C GLU A 305 26.04 29.43 -12.03
N LEU A 306 26.35 28.37 -12.78
CA LEU A 306 26.44 27.00 -12.26
C LEU A 306 27.85 26.61 -11.80
N TRP A 307 28.76 27.59 -11.61
CA TRP A 307 30.19 27.37 -11.35
C TRP A 307 30.73 28.35 -10.31
#